data_AF-A0A2L2L757-F1
#
_entry.id   AF-A0A2L2L757-F1
#
_cell.length_a   1.000
_cell.length_b   1.000
_cell.length_c   1.000
_cell.angle_alpha   90.00
_cell.angle_beta   90.00
_cell.angle_gamma   90.00
#
_symmetry.space_group_name_H-M   'P 1'
#
loop_
_entity.id
_entity.type
_entity.pdbx_description
1 polymer ?
#
loop_
_entity_poly.entity_id
_entity_poly.type
_entity_poly.pdbx_seq_one_letter_code
_entity_poly.pdbx_strand_id
1 'polypeptide(L)'
;MLKKTPETVSDSDDAEERGSERRHRIHPLTIIRRIFGNAVFSSLTRRILFFNVAATVVLVGGILYLNQFREGLIDARVESLLTQGEIIAGAVSASASVDTNSITINPEKLLELQAGQSITPAPNDEDLSFPINPERVAPVLRRLISPTRTRARLFDADANLLLDSRHLYSRGQVLRFDLPPVTPETQTWGDWFTSMFNRMLQPSSLPQYKEAPGGDGSIYPEVMNALTGVRGAVVRVTEKGELIVSVAVPVQRFRAVLGVLLLSTQAGDIDKIVHAERLAIMRVFGIATLVNIVLSLLLSSTIATPLRRLSAAAIRVRRGARTREEIPDFSARQDEIGNLSIALREMTTALYDRIDAIESFAADVSHELKNPLTSLRSAVETLPRAKTEESKQRLTEIIFHDVRRLDRLISDISDASRLDAELARADASPLDLDLLMKGLVDISRQISTKKKSVTIDYVVDRKAGAKTSFVVNGHDLRIGQIVTNLIENARSFVTEESGRITVRLSRHKDRCIVQVEDNGPGIQAEDIDRIFERFYTDRPASEGFGQNSGLGLSISRQIAEAHGGSLRAENVVDKYGVISGARFTLSLPAAETHER
;
A
#
# COMPACT_ATOMS: atom_id res chain seq x y z
N MET A 1 28.47 52.74 -50.70
CA MET A 1 28.29 53.27 -49.33
C MET A 1 29.06 52.34 -48.40
N LEU A 2 30.35 52.59 -48.10
CA LEU A 2 30.83 53.36 -46.92
C LEU A 2 30.15 52.87 -45.63
N LYS A 3 30.82 52.31 -44.60
CA LYS A 3 32.18 52.50 -44.05
C LYS A 3 32.43 51.33 -43.04
N LYS A 4 33.48 50.50 -43.14
CA LYS A 4 34.81 50.58 -42.46
C LYS A 4 34.69 50.75 -40.92
N THR A 5 35.06 49.81 -40.01
CA THR A 5 36.33 49.11 -39.61
C THR A 5 36.59 49.40 -38.11
N PRO A 6 37.58 48.81 -37.37
CA PRO A 6 38.33 47.53 -37.47
C PRO A 6 38.22 46.72 -36.12
N GLU A 7 38.56 45.44 -35.94
CA GLU A 7 39.75 44.58 -36.18
C GLU A 7 40.91 44.67 -35.15
N THR A 8 41.45 43.48 -34.83
CA THR A 8 42.70 43.08 -34.12
C THR A 8 42.59 42.74 -32.62
N VAL A 9 43.19 41.68 -32.05
CA VAL A 9 43.76 40.35 -32.43
C VAL A 9 44.26 39.71 -31.10
N SER A 10 44.17 38.38 -31.01
CA SER A 10 44.82 37.37 -30.13
C SER A 10 45.44 37.74 -28.76
N ASP A 11 45.12 36.96 -27.72
CA ASP A 11 46.10 35.99 -27.18
C ASP A 11 45.41 34.89 -26.35
N SER A 12 45.94 33.69 -26.50
CA SER A 12 45.71 32.51 -25.68
C SER A 12 46.32 32.68 -24.30
N ASP A 13 45.69 32.12 -23.25
CA ASP A 13 46.36 31.10 -22.44
C ASP A 13 45.45 30.48 -21.37
N ASP A 14 45.83 29.23 -21.10
CA ASP A 14 45.24 28.19 -20.29
C ASP A 14 44.93 28.49 -18.82
N ALA A 15 44.00 27.67 -18.33
CA ALA A 15 43.95 27.05 -16.99
C ALA A 15 43.82 27.95 -15.75
N GLU A 16 42.68 27.81 -15.06
CA GLU A 16 42.72 27.28 -13.70
C GLU A 16 41.34 26.74 -13.26
N GLU A 17 41.33 25.44 -12.96
CA GLU A 17 40.26 24.74 -12.27
C GLU A 17 39.97 25.38 -10.91
N ARG A 18 38.71 25.77 -10.67
CA ARG A 18 38.15 25.79 -9.32
C ARG A 18 36.76 25.16 -9.33
N GLY A 19 36.74 23.89 -8.95
CA GLY A 19 35.51 23.17 -8.64
C GLY A 19 34.69 23.91 -7.59
N SER A 20 33.47 24.31 -7.97
CA SER A 20 32.42 24.60 -7.00
C SER A 20 31.42 23.45 -7.05
N GLU A 21 31.53 22.53 -6.09
CA GLU A 21 30.47 21.57 -5.77
C GLU A 21 29.20 22.33 -5.38
N ARG A 22 28.31 22.58 -6.36
CA ARG A 22 26.94 23.00 -6.09
C ARG A 22 26.15 21.79 -5.60
N ARG A 23 26.31 21.47 -4.32
CA ARG A 23 25.36 20.65 -3.55
C ARG A 23 23.96 21.22 -3.74
N HIS A 24 23.16 20.57 -4.59
CA HIS A 24 21.72 20.82 -4.67
C HIS A 24 21.10 20.45 -3.32
N ARG A 25 20.91 21.43 -2.44
CA ARG A 25 20.00 21.29 -1.29
C ARG A 25 18.59 21.16 -1.85
N ILE A 26 18.13 19.93 -2.00
CA ILE A 26 16.74 19.64 -2.31
C ILE A 26 15.91 20.08 -1.10
N HIS A 27 15.17 21.18 -1.23
CA HIS A 27 14.26 21.65 -0.18
C HIS A 27 13.22 20.56 0.14
N PRO A 28 12.97 20.20 1.41
CA PRO A 28 12.01 19.14 1.76
C PRO A 28 10.58 19.43 1.26
N LEU A 29 10.23 20.71 1.11
CA LEU A 29 8.94 21.16 0.57
C LEU A 29 8.72 20.81 -0.91
N THR A 30 9.77 20.75 -1.74
CA THR A 30 9.62 20.40 -3.17
C THR A 30 9.47 18.89 -3.36
N ILE A 31 10.09 18.09 -2.50
CA ILE A 31 9.89 16.63 -2.42
C ILE A 31 8.44 16.32 -2.03
N ILE A 32 7.94 16.98 -0.97
CA ILE A 32 6.54 16.82 -0.53
C ILE A 32 5.58 17.21 -1.65
N ARG A 33 5.79 18.34 -2.34
CA ARG A 33 4.88 18.75 -3.43
C ARG A 33 4.90 17.79 -4.63
N ARG A 34 6.06 17.21 -4.98
CA ARG A 34 6.20 16.24 -6.09
C ARG A 34 5.64 14.86 -5.76
N ILE A 35 5.77 14.41 -4.51
CA ILE A 35 5.23 13.13 -4.02
C ILE A 35 3.71 13.21 -3.85
N PHE A 36 3.20 14.31 -3.28
CA PHE A 36 1.79 14.45 -2.93
C PHE A 36 0.92 14.99 -4.08
N GLY A 37 1.50 15.80 -4.98
CA GLY A 37 0.76 16.46 -6.07
C GLY A 37 0.02 15.51 -7.00
N ASN A 38 0.61 14.34 -7.30
CA ASN A 38 -0.03 13.30 -8.12
C ASN A 38 -0.78 12.24 -7.30
N ALA A 39 -0.48 12.10 -6.00
CA ALA A 39 -1.10 11.12 -5.13
C ALA A 39 -2.54 11.51 -4.74
N VAL A 40 -2.81 12.81 -4.54
CA VAL A 40 -4.13 13.33 -4.10
C VAL A 40 -5.25 13.11 -5.14
N PHE A 41 -4.91 12.92 -6.42
CA PHE A 41 -5.89 12.73 -7.50
C PHE A 41 -6.20 11.27 -7.85
N SER A 42 -5.51 10.29 -7.24
CA SER A 42 -5.80 8.87 -7.49
C SER A 42 -7.10 8.46 -6.78
N SER A 43 -7.97 7.73 -7.48
CA SER A 43 -9.21 7.19 -6.92
C SER A 43 -8.97 6.31 -5.68
N LEU A 44 -7.87 5.56 -5.66
CA LEU A 44 -7.48 4.73 -4.53
C LEU A 44 -7.06 5.56 -3.30
N THR A 45 -6.27 6.62 -3.48
CA THR A 45 -5.89 7.53 -2.38
C THR A 45 -7.12 8.18 -1.76
N ARG A 46 -8.07 8.64 -2.59
CA ARG A 46 -9.32 9.23 -2.11
C ARG A 46 -10.14 8.24 -1.29
N ARG A 47 -10.20 6.98 -1.70
CA ARG A 47 -10.86 5.91 -0.93
C ARG A 47 -10.17 5.65 0.41
N ILE A 48 -8.84 5.47 0.42
CA ILE A 48 -8.08 5.25 1.66
C ILE A 48 -8.29 6.42 2.62
N LEU A 49 -8.14 7.65 2.13
CA LEU A 49 -8.35 8.86 2.92
C LEU A 49 -9.78 8.95 3.45
N PHE A 50 -10.77 8.71 2.60
CA PHE A 50 -12.18 8.75 2.98
C PHE A 50 -12.50 7.76 4.10
N PHE A 51 -12.09 6.49 3.98
CA PHE A 51 -12.36 5.49 5.00
C PHE A 51 -11.66 5.80 6.33
N ASN A 52 -10.40 6.23 6.29
CA ASN A 52 -9.65 6.57 7.51
C ASN A 52 -10.24 7.80 8.21
N VAL A 53 -10.62 8.83 7.46
CA VAL A 53 -11.25 10.04 8.02
C VAL A 53 -12.66 9.72 8.53
N ALA A 54 -13.47 8.98 7.77
CA ALA A 54 -14.82 8.59 8.18
C ALA A 54 -14.82 7.77 9.47
N ALA A 55 -13.91 6.80 9.60
CA ALA A 55 -13.76 6.02 10.83
C ALA A 55 -13.42 6.91 12.04
N THR A 56 -12.51 7.87 11.86
CA THR A 56 -12.14 8.81 12.92
C THR A 56 -13.31 9.71 13.30
N VAL A 57 -14.09 10.18 12.31
CA VAL A 57 -15.30 11.00 12.55
C VAL A 57 -16.37 10.20 13.30
N VAL A 58 -16.62 8.95 12.93
CA VAL A 58 -17.59 8.08 13.62
C VAL A 58 -17.15 7.84 15.06
N LEU A 59 -15.87 7.54 15.31
CA LEU A 59 -15.33 7.32 16.65
C LEU A 59 -15.53 8.55 17.54
N VAL A 60 -15.13 9.73 17.05
CA VAL A 60 -15.25 10.97 17.83
C VAL A 60 -16.70 11.41 17.99
N GLY A 61 -17.52 11.24 16.95
CA GLY A 61 -18.97 11.45 17.06
C GLY A 61 -19.60 10.55 18.13
N GLY A 62 -19.20 9.28 18.18
CA GLY A 62 -19.62 8.32 19.22
C GLY A 62 -19.19 8.72 20.62
N ILE A 63 -17.92 9.11 20.81
CA ILE A 63 -17.41 9.59 22.11
C ILE A 63 -18.17 10.82 22.58
N LEU A 64 -18.42 11.77 21.68
CA LEU A 64 -19.13 12.99 22.04
C LEU A 64 -20.63 12.74 22.32
N TYR A 65 -21.24 11.76 21.66
CA TYR A 65 -22.63 11.36 21.88
C TYR A 65 -22.82 10.58 23.19
N LEU A 66 -21.94 9.62 23.46
CA LEU A 66 -22.01 8.74 24.64
C LEU A 66 -21.48 9.39 25.92
N ASN A 67 -21.18 10.69 25.92
CA ASN A 67 -20.46 11.31 27.03
C ASN A 67 -21.33 11.40 28.31
N GLN A 68 -21.35 10.31 29.08
CA GLN A 68 -21.96 10.16 30.42
C GLN A 68 -21.36 11.12 31.46
N PHE A 69 -20.25 11.78 31.12
CA PHE A 69 -19.57 12.72 32.01
C PHE A 69 -20.45 13.89 32.45
N ARG A 70 -21.44 14.29 31.63
CA ARG A 70 -22.38 15.36 32.01
C ARG A 70 -23.28 14.94 33.18
N GLU A 71 -23.80 13.71 33.18
CA GLU A 71 -24.65 13.20 34.27
C GLU A 71 -23.83 13.06 35.56
N GLY A 72 -22.63 12.48 35.47
CA GLY A 72 -21.73 12.37 36.63
C GLY A 72 -21.32 13.73 37.23
N LEU A 73 -21.08 14.74 36.40
CA LEU A 73 -20.80 16.11 36.86
C LEU A 73 -22.01 16.74 37.57
N ILE A 74 -23.22 16.50 37.07
CA ILE A 74 -24.46 16.99 37.68
C ILE A 74 -24.65 16.35 39.04
N ASP A 75 -24.54 15.02 39.14
CA ASP A 75 -24.71 14.28 40.40
C ASP A 75 -23.68 14.67 41.46
N ALA A 76 -22.40 14.73 41.08
CA ALA A 76 -21.34 15.20 41.97
C ALA A 76 -21.57 16.65 42.44
N ARG A 77 -22.13 17.50 41.57
CA ARG A 77 -22.47 18.88 41.94
C ARG A 77 -23.67 18.96 42.87
N VAL A 78 -24.68 18.13 42.66
CA VAL A 78 -25.85 18.00 43.56
C VAL A 78 -25.39 17.57 44.95
N GLU A 79 -24.57 16.52 45.05
CA GLU A 79 -24.06 16.01 46.33
C GLU A 79 -23.18 17.03 47.06
N SER A 80 -22.30 17.72 46.32
CA SER A 80 -21.48 18.80 46.86
C SER A 80 -22.33 19.94 47.43
N LEU A 81 -23.41 20.34 46.73
CA LEU A 81 -24.31 21.39 47.19
C LEU A 81 -25.19 20.96 48.38
N LEU A 82 -25.63 19.70 48.42
CA LEU A 82 -26.36 19.14 49.57
C LEU A 82 -25.49 19.20 50.83
N THR A 83 -24.25 18.72 50.73
CA THR A 83 -23.29 18.72 51.85
C THR A 83 -22.99 20.15 52.32
N GLN A 84 -22.77 21.08 51.38
CA GLN A 84 -22.57 22.50 51.71
C GLN A 84 -23.82 23.11 52.37
N GLY A 85 -25.01 22.78 51.85
CA GLY A 85 -26.29 23.23 52.37
C GLY A 85 -26.51 22.78 53.81
N GLU A 86 -26.17 21.54 54.16
CA GLU A 86 -26.28 21.02 55.53
C GLU A 86 -25.37 21.74 56.51
N ILE A 87 -24.11 21.98 56.12
CA ILE A 87 -23.15 22.71 56.95
C ILE A 87 -23.64 24.15 57.18
N ILE A 88 -24.10 24.82 56.13
CA ILE A 88 -24.60 26.19 56.22
C ILE A 88 -25.91 26.24 57.02
N ALA A 89 -26.85 25.34 56.77
CA ALA A 89 -28.12 25.27 57.51
C ALA A 89 -27.89 25.01 59.01
N GLY A 90 -26.92 24.14 59.35
CA GLY A 90 -26.50 23.92 60.74
C GLY A 90 -25.91 25.19 61.38
N ALA A 91 -25.05 25.91 60.66
CA ALA A 91 -24.47 27.17 61.13
C ALA A 91 -25.53 28.29 61.28
N VAL A 92 -26.50 28.36 60.36
CA VAL A 92 -27.63 29.29 60.41
C VAL A 92 -28.53 28.97 61.59
N SER A 93 -28.86 27.70 61.82
CA SER A 93 -29.64 27.23 62.98
C SER A 93 -28.97 27.59 64.31
N ALA A 94 -27.64 27.48 64.39
CA ALA A 94 -26.88 27.89 65.58
C ALA A 94 -26.88 29.40 65.81
N SER A 95 -26.86 30.22 64.75
CA SER A 95 -26.86 31.69 64.84
C SER A 95 -28.26 32.31 64.97
N ALA A 96 -29.32 31.55 64.70
CA ALA A 96 -30.71 31.99 64.75
C ALA A 96 -31.28 32.07 66.18
N SER A 97 -30.47 31.94 67.25
CA SER A 97 -30.97 32.05 68.61
C SER A 97 -31.53 33.46 68.87
N VAL A 98 -32.85 33.54 69.04
CA VAL A 98 -33.46 34.55 69.90
C VAL A 98 -33.37 33.98 71.32
N ASP A 99 -32.77 34.71 72.24
CA ASP A 99 -32.81 34.37 73.66
C ASP A 99 -34.26 34.51 74.13
N THR A 100 -35.03 33.43 74.12
CA THR A 100 -36.43 33.38 74.57
C THR A 100 -36.58 33.57 76.09
N ASN A 101 -35.56 34.08 76.79
CA ASN A 101 -35.51 34.17 78.24
C ASN A 101 -35.57 35.60 78.80
N SER A 102 -35.85 36.63 77.98
CA SER A 102 -36.19 37.94 78.56
C SER A 102 -37.63 37.94 79.03
N ILE A 103 -37.86 37.49 80.27
CA ILE A 103 -39.08 37.81 81.01
C ILE A 103 -39.02 39.31 81.28
N THR A 104 -39.67 40.11 80.45
CA THR A 104 -39.80 41.56 80.64
C THR A 104 -40.84 41.82 81.72
N ILE A 105 -40.38 41.88 82.98
CA ILE A 105 -41.24 42.29 84.10
C ILE A 105 -41.36 43.81 84.04
N ASN A 106 -42.57 44.32 83.75
CA ASN A 106 -42.82 45.76 83.75
C ASN A 106 -42.72 46.30 85.19
N PRO A 107 -41.76 47.19 85.51
CA PRO A 107 -41.51 47.64 86.88
C PRO A 107 -42.68 48.45 87.46
N GLU A 108 -43.51 49.06 86.62
CA GLU A 108 -44.72 49.77 87.05
C GLU A 108 -45.80 48.83 87.59
N LYS A 109 -45.96 47.63 87.00
CA LYS A 109 -46.90 46.60 87.50
C LYS A 109 -46.48 46.01 88.83
N LEU A 110 -45.19 46.05 89.18
CA LEU A 110 -44.67 45.64 90.49
C LEU A 110 -45.10 46.60 91.61
N LEU A 111 -45.34 47.88 91.28
CA LEU A 111 -45.73 48.92 92.23
C LEU A 111 -47.26 48.95 92.49
N GLU A 112 -48.05 48.30 91.65
CA GLU A 112 -49.52 48.20 91.78
C GLU A 112 -49.99 46.98 92.60
N LEU A 113 -49.08 46.11 93.03
CA LEU A 113 -49.41 44.88 93.75
C LEU A 113 -49.76 45.16 95.22
N GLN A 114 -51.01 44.87 95.61
CA GLN A 114 -51.42 44.82 97.02
C GLN A 114 -51.02 43.47 97.66
N ALA A 115 -50.80 43.47 98.98
CA ALA A 115 -50.35 42.30 99.74
C ALA A 115 -51.25 41.07 99.48
N GLY A 116 -50.68 40.03 98.87
CA GLY A 116 -51.35 38.76 98.56
C GLY A 116 -51.56 38.46 97.06
N GLN A 117 -51.21 39.38 96.15
CA GLN A 117 -51.27 39.11 94.70
C GLN A 117 -49.95 38.55 94.16
N SER A 118 -50.04 37.48 93.35
CA SER A 118 -48.91 36.93 92.58
C SER A 118 -49.06 37.29 91.10
N ILE A 119 -47.96 37.66 90.46
CA ILE A 119 -47.92 37.87 89.01
C ILE A 119 -47.98 36.50 88.32
N THR A 120 -49.05 36.20 87.60
CA THR A 120 -49.05 35.15 86.58
C THR A 120 -48.46 35.73 85.29
N PRO A 121 -47.41 35.14 84.70
CA PRO A 121 -46.93 35.58 83.40
C PRO A 121 -48.03 35.33 82.37
N ALA A 122 -48.62 36.39 81.84
CA ALA A 122 -49.41 36.30 80.63
C ALA A 122 -48.42 36.26 79.45
N PRO A 123 -48.54 35.30 78.51
CA PRO A 123 -47.80 35.39 77.27
C PRO A 123 -48.32 36.64 76.53
N ASN A 124 -47.45 37.63 76.32
CA ASN A 124 -47.75 38.71 75.40
C ASN A 124 -47.79 38.11 73.99
N ASP A 125 -48.96 38.09 73.38
CA ASP A 125 -49.20 37.60 72.00
C ASP A 125 -48.77 38.62 70.91
N GLU A 126 -47.83 39.52 71.18
CA GLU A 126 -47.36 40.52 70.21
C GLU A 126 -45.83 40.66 70.11
N ASP A 127 -45.07 39.64 70.51
CA ASP A 127 -43.68 39.54 70.04
C ASP A 127 -43.71 38.86 68.65
N LEU A 128 -43.49 39.64 67.59
CA LEU A 128 -43.12 39.15 66.26
C LEU A 128 -41.78 38.40 66.37
N SER A 129 -41.79 37.21 66.96
CA SER A 129 -40.60 36.37 67.09
C SER A 129 -40.34 35.73 65.75
N PHE A 130 -39.52 36.37 64.92
CA PHE A 130 -39.01 35.73 63.71
C PHE A 130 -38.15 34.53 64.14
N PRO A 131 -38.52 33.28 63.77
CA PRO A 131 -37.75 32.09 64.12
C PRO A 131 -36.29 32.15 63.63
N ILE A 132 -36.03 32.99 62.63
CA ILE A 132 -34.72 33.31 62.10
C ILE A 132 -34.57 34.84 62.00
N ASN A 133 -33.64 35.42 62.77
CA ASN A 133 -33.35 36.86 62.70
C ASN A 133 -32.39 37.16 61.51
N PRO A 134 -32.82 37.95 60.51
CA PRO A 134 -32.02 38.22 59.32
C PRO A 134 -30.73 39.00 59.60
N GLU A 135 -30.70 39.86 60.63
CA GLU A 135 -29.52 40.66 60.97
C GLU A 135 -28.38 39.82 61.57
N ARG A 136 -28.74 38.76 62.31
CA ARG A 136 -27.77 37.81 62.89
C ARG A 136 -27.27 36.80 61.86
N VAL A 137 -28.16 36.36 60.97
CA VAL A 137 -27.86 35.32 59.97
C VAL A 137 -27.14 35.86 58.74
N ALA A 138 -27.42 37.10 58.30
CA ALA A 138 -26.81 37.67 57.09
C ALA A 138 -25.26 37.70 57.10
N PRO A 139 -24.57 38.08 58.20
CA PRO A 139 -23.10 38.05 58.26
C PRO A 139 -22.52 36.62 58.16
N VAL A 140 -23.17 35.64 58.79
CA VAL A 140 -22.77 34.23 58.77
C VAL A 140 -22.94 33.66 57.36
N LEU A 141 -24.11 33.90 56.77
CA LEU A 141 -24.46 33.45 55.42
C LEU A 141 -23.50 34.04 54.38
N ARG A 142 -23.17 35.33 54.51
CA ARG A 142 -22.18 36.00 53.64
C ARG A 142 -20.81 35.34 53.68
N ARG A 143 -20.30 35.01 54.88
CA ARG A 143 -18.96 34.44 55.07
C ARG A 143 -18.84 33.02 54.52
N LEU A 144 -19.93 32.24 54.57
CA LEU A 144 -19.95 30.86 54.11
C LEU A 144 -20.14 30.74 52.59
N ILE A 145 -20.81 31.70 51.95
CA ILE A 145 -21.14 31.65 50.52
C ILE A 145 -20.12 32.39 49.64
N SER A 146 -19.46 33.43 50.16
CA SER A 146 -18.49 34.19 49.36
C SER A 146 -17.41 33.32 48.66
N PRO A 147 -16.92 32.21 49.23
CA PRO A 147 -15.92 31.37 48.57
C PRO A 147 -16.50 30.44 47.48
N THR A 148 -17.79 30.13 47.53
CA THR A 148 -18.38 29.01 46.75
C THR A 148 -19.03 29.44 45.44
N ARG A 149 -19.15 30.76 45.17
CA ARG A 149 -19.86 31.34 44.00
C ARG A 149 -21.31 30.83 43.81
N THR A 150 -21.91 30.27 44.86
CA THR A 150 -23.30 29.78 44.85
C THR A 150 -24.25 30.90 45.27
N ARG A 151 -25.46 30.93 44.73
CA ARG A 151 -26.53 31.79 45.26
C ARG A 151 -27.25 31.02 46.36
N ALA A 152 -27.29 31.56 47.58
CA ALA A 152 -28.21 31.08 48.61
C ALA A 152 -29.41 31.99 48.77
N ARG A 153 -30.56 31.37 49.02
CA ARG A 153 -31.80 32.01 49.44
C ARG A 153 -32.28 31.32 50.71
N LEU A 154 -32.63 32.10 51.71
CA LEU A 154 -33.17 31.60 52.98
C LEU A 154 -34.65 31.96 53.04
N PHE A 155 -35.48 30.95 53.26
CA PHE A 155 -36.92 31.08 53.40
C PHE A 155 -37.34 30.80 54.84
N ASP A 156 -38.40 31.45 55.31
CA ASP A 156 -39.04 31.13 56.60
C ASP A 156 -39.90 29.85 56.50
N ALA A 157 -40.61 29.52 57.58
CA ALA A 157 -41.49 28.36 57.65
C ALA A 157 -42.72 28.46 56.71
N ASP A 158 -43.09 29.68 56.31
CA ASP A 158 -44.21 29.98 55.40
C ASP A 158 -43.74 30.12 53.93
N ALA A 159 -42.49 29.76 53.64
CA ALA A 159 -41.84 29.87 52.33
C ALA A 159 -41.63 31.31 51.82
N ASN A 160 -41.68 32.33 52.68
CA ASN A 160 -41.33 33.70 52.29
C ASN A 160 -39.81 33.90 52.32
N LEU A 161 -39.27 34.60 51.34
CA LEU A 161 -37.83 34.90 51.25
C LEU A 161 -37.40 35.89 52.35
N LEU A 162 -36.54 35.42 53.26
CA LEU A 162 -35.93 36.23 54.31
C LEU A 162 -34.63 36.91 53.84
N LEU A 163 -33.77 36.15 53.16
CA LEU A 163 -32.46 36.62 52.72
C LEU A 163 -32.09 36.04 51.36
N ASP A 164 -31.51 36.87 50.49
CA ASP A 164 -30.91 36.42 49.22
C ASP A 164 -29.47 36.94 49.10
N SER A 165 -28.55 36.00 48.97
CA SER A 165 -27.12 36.26 48.78
C SER A 165 -26.78 37.19 47.62
N ARG A 166 -27.63 37.27 46.58
CA ARG A 166 -27.45 38.21 45.46
C ARG A 166 -27.55 39.67 45.91
N HIS A 167 -28.35 39.94 46.94
CA HIS A 167 -28.66 41.29 47.43
C HIS A 167 -27.96 41.64 48.76
N LEU A 168 -27.25 40.68 49.38
CA LEU A 168 -26.47 40.90 50.61
C LEU A 168 -25.31 41.91 50.45
N TYR A 169 -24.93 42.25 49.21
CA TYR A 169 -23.89 43.23 48.91
C TYR A 169 -24.42 44.67 48.77
N SER A 170 -25.74 44.85 48.69
CA SER A 170 -26.39 46.12 48.39
C SER A 170 -26.84 46.81 49.69
N ARG A 171 -25.95 47.55 50.36
CA ARG A 171 -26.40 48.47 51.43
C ARG A 171 -27.21 49.60 50.78
N GLY A 172 -28.53 49.60 50.96
CA GLY A 172 -29.36 50.81 50.94
C GLY A 172 -29.47 51.60 49.63
N GLN A 173 -29.52 50.95 48.46
CA GLN A 173 -29.87 51.64 47.19
C GLN A 173 -31.15 51.08 46.59
N VAL A 174 -32.07 52.00 46.25
CA VAL A 174 -33.29 51.77 45.48
C VAL A 174 -32.95 51.03 44.19
N LEU A 175 -33.64 49.92 43.94
CA LEU A 175 -33.46 49.05 42.78
C LEU A 175 -33.73 49.82 41.48
N ARG A 176 -32.70 50.05 40.66
CA ARG A 176 -32.86 50.45 39.26
C ARG A 176 -32.36 49.31 38.38
N PHE A 177 -33.27 48.73 37.59
CA PHE A 177 -32.97 47.67 36.64
C PHE A 177 -32.39 48.31 35.38
N ASP A 178 -31.08 48.47 35.31
CA ASP A 178 -30.43 48.76 34.03
C ASP A 178 -30.41 47.47 33.20
N LEU A 179 -30.98 47.55 32.00
CA LEU A 179 -30.93 46.45 31.03
C LEU A 179 -29.46 46.14 30.70
N PRO A 180 -29.06 44.87 30.65
CA PRO A 180 -27.69 44.51 30.30
C PRO A 180 -27.35 45.02 28.89
N PRO A 181 -26.11 45.49 28.66
CA PRO A 181 -25.69 45.96 27.34
C PRO A 181 -25.81 44.83 26.32
N VAL A 182 -26.40 45.14 25.16
CA VAL A 182 -26.47 44.22 24.02
C VAL A 182 -25.06 44.07 23.45
N THR A 183 -24.34 43.05 23.88
CA THR A 183 -23.07 42.67 23.22
C THR A 183 -23.41 42.06 21.87
N PRO A 184 -22.90 42.60 20.74
CA PRO A 184 -23.06 41.95 19.45
C PRO A 184 -22.25 40.65 19.48
N GLU A 185 -22.95 39.54 19.57
CA GLU A 185 -22.38 38.19 19.54
C GLU A 185 -21.92 37.93 18.10
N THR A 186 -20.64 38.16 17.81
CA THR A 186 -20.06 37.78 16.52
C THR A 186 -20.02 36.27 16.45
N GLN A 187 -21.02 35.68 15.80
CA GLN A 187 -21.14 34.24 15.62
C GLN A 187 -19.97 33.74 14.78
N THR A 188 -18.99 33.13 15.43
CA THR A 188 -17.87 32.47 14.74
C THR A 188 -18.39 31.16 14.14
N TRP A 189 -17.79 30.66 13.06
CA TRP A 189 -18.14 29.33 12.51
C TRP A 189 -18.07 28.21 13.57
N GLY A 190 -17.21 28.37 14.58
CA GLY A 190 -17.15 27.50 15.74
C GLY A 190 -18.44 27.51 16.57
N ASP A 191 -19.01 28.70 16.83
CA ASP A 191 -20.20 28.90 17.67
C ASP A 191 -21.46 28.30 17.02
N TRP A 192 -21.55 28.38 15.69
CA TRP A 192 -22.60 27.73 14.90
C TRP A 192 -22.51 26.20 14.99
N PHE A 193 -21.31 25.62 14.84
CA PHE A 193 -21.13 24.18 14.92
C PHE A 193 -21.41 23.66 16.34
N THR A 194 -20.97 24.39 17.37
CA THR A 194 -21.23 24.02 18.78
C THR A 194 -22.69 24.17 19.17
N SER A 195 -23.41 25.18 18.66
CA SER A 195 -24.84 25.36 18.97
C SER A 195 -25.71 24.30 18.30
N MET A 196 -25.41 23.93 17.04
CA MET A 196 -26.05 22.81 16.35
C MET A 196 -25.82 21.49 17.10
N PHE A 197 -24.58 21.26 17.55
CA PHE A 197 -24.20 20.05 18.27
C PHE A 197 -24.80 19.98 19.69
N ASN A 198 -24.80 21.10 20.43
CA ASN A 198 -25.45 21.21 21.74
C ASN A 198 -26.95 20.94 21.65
N ARG A 199 -27.62 21.44 20.61
CA ARG A 199 -29.06 21.21 20.40
C ARG A 199 -29.39 19.75 20.09
N MET A 200 -28.45 19.02 19.49
CA MET A 200 -28.62 17.58 19.18
C MET A 200 -28.38 16.68 20.40
N LEU A 201 -27.65 17.15 21.41
CA LEU A 201 -27.23 16.39 22.60
C LEU A 201 -27.84 16.87 23.92
N GLN A 202 -28.67 17.91 23.92
CA GLN A 202 -29.39 18.34 25.12
C GLN A 202 -30.50 17.32 25.45
N PRO A 203 -30.56 16.81 26.70
CA PRO A 203 -31.68 16.00 27.16
C PRO A 203 -32.98 16.80 27.02
N SER A 204 -33.95 16.22 26.33
CA SER A 204 -35.17 16.90 25.86
C SER A 204 -36.25 17.14 26.93
N SER A 205 -35.93 17.03 28.23
CA SER A 205 -36.95 16.98 29.29
C SER A 205 -36.63 17.69 30.61
N LEU A 206 -35.66 18.62 30.64
CA LEU A 206 -35.41 19.38 31.88
C LEU A 206 -36.42 20.54 32.05
N PRO A 207 -36.99 20.72 33.26
CA PRO A 207 -37.92 21.81 33.52
C PRO A 207 -37.24 23.18 33.43
N GLN A 208 -37.96 24.16 32.89
CA GLN A 208 -37.47 25.51 32.70
C GLN A 208 -37.37 26.26 34.04
N TYR A 209 -36.25 26.93 34.29
CA TYR A 209 -36.06 27.80 35.44
C TYR A 209 -36.92 29.07 35.28
N LYS A 210 -37.80 29.33 36.25
CA LYS A 210 -38.58 30.58 36.38
C LYS A 210 -38.27 31.22 37.72
N GLU A 211 -38.07 32.54 37.72
CA GLU A 211 -37.84 33.31 38.95
C GLU A 211 -39.18 33.93 39.40
N ALA A 212 -39.58 33.65 40.63
CA ALA A 212 -40.84 34.14 41.19
C ALA A 212 -40.77 35.65 41.50
N PRO A 213 -41.67 36.48 40.96
CA PRO A 213 -41.78 37.87 41.39
C PRO A 213 -42.23 37.92 42.85
N GLY A 214 -41.53 38.67 43.69
CA GLY A 214 -41.88 38.86 45.11
C GLY A 214 -41.25 37.87 46.09
N GLY A 215 -40.40 36.93 45.64
CA GLY A 215 -39.63 36.06 46.55
C GLY A 215 -40.43 34.90 47.16
N ASP A 216 -41.55 34.51 46.58
CA ASP A 216 -42.31 33.34 47.01
C ASP A 216 -41.52 32.03 46.76
N GLY A 217 -41.25 31.29 47.83
CA GLY A 217 -40.55 30.02 47.82
C GLY A 217 -41.42 28.82 47.43
N SER A 218 -42.75 28.97 47.45
CA SER A 218 -43.71 27.88 47.17
C SER A 218 -43.64 27.36 45.72
N ILE A 219 -43.12 28.17 44.80
CA ILE A 219 -42.89 27.83 43.38
C ILE A 219 -41.77 26.81 43.21
N TYR A 220 -40.94 26.59 44.24
CA TYR A 220 -39.86 25.60 44.22
C TYR A 220 -40.29 24.34 44.99
N PRO A 221 -40.61 23.21 44.30
CA PRO A 221 -41.01 21.97 44.95
C PRO A 221 -39.98 21.44 45.95
N GLU A 222 -38.69 21.66 45.67
CA GLU A 222 -37.60 21.29 46.59
C GLU A 222 -37.64 22.08 47.90
N VAL A 223 -38.08 23.34 47.89
CA VAL A 223 -38.23 24.15 49.10
C VAL A 223 -39.40 23.63 49.93
N MET A 224 -40.54 23.34 49.30
CA MET A 224 -41.69 22.75 49.97
C MET A 224 -41.36 21.37 50.57
N ASN A 225 -40.60 20.55 49.86
CA ASN A 225 -40.14 19.26 50.38
C ASN A 225 -39.19 19.45 51.58
N ALA A 226 -38.27 20.41 51.50
CA ALA A 226 -37.39 20.75 52.62
C ALA A 226 -38.15 21.26 53.84
N LEU A 227 -39.26 21.99 53.69
CA LEU A 227 -40.10 22.41 54.82
C LEU A 227 -40.68 21.21 55.61
N THR A 228 -40.87 20.06 54.97
CA THR A 228 -41.27 18.81 55.66
C THR A 228 -40.13 18.14 56.43
N GLY A 229 -38.91 18.66 56.29
CA GLY A 229 -37.70 18.17 56.94
C GLY A 229 -36.82 17.25 56.08
N VAL A 230 -37.13 17.08 54.79
CA VAL A 230 -36.36 16.22 53.86
C VAL A 230 -35.62 17.07 52.83
N ARG A 231 -34.31 16.89 52.69
CA ARG A 231 -33.50 17.58 51.67
C ARG A 231 -33.93 17.20 50.25
N GLY A 232 -33.88 18.16 49.33
CA GLY A 232 -34.29 17.96 47.93
C GLY A 232 -33.35 18.63 46.94
N ALA A 233 -33.24 18.08 45.73
CA ALA A 233 -32.44 18.63 44.65
C ALA A 233 -33.20 18.57 43.32
N VAL A 234 -33.10 19.63 42.51
CA VAL A 234 -33.71 19.72 41.19
C VAL A 234 -32.75 20.39 40.21
N VAL A 235 -32.64 19.81 39.02
CA VAL A 235 -31.86 20.35 37.91
C VAL A 235 -32.81 21.04 36.94
N ARG A 236 -32.53 22.30 36.60
CA ARG A 236 -33.33 23.12 35.70
C ARG A 236 -32.48 23.72 34.59
N VAL A 237 -33.14 24.19 33.54
CA VAL A 237 -32.51 24.84 32.38
C VAL A 237 -33.02 26.27 32.24
N THR A 238 -32.14 27.23 31.97
CA THR A 238 -32.52 28.63 31.68
C THR A 238 -33.12 28.78 30.28
N GLU A 239 -33.70 29.93 29.97
CA GLU A 239 -34.13 30.28 28.60
C GLU A 239 -33.00 30.16 27.56
N LYS A 240 -31.75 30.30 27.99
CA LYS A 240 -30.54 30.18 27.15
C LYS A 240 -30.03 28.74 27.01
N GLY A 241 -30.68 27.76 27.64
CA GLY A 241 -30.24 26.36 27.59
C GLY A 241 -29.13 25.99 28.60
N GLU A 242 -28.84 26.87 29.56
CA GLU A 242 -27.79 26.67 30.56
C GLU A 242 -28.33 25.90 31.78
N LEU A 243 -27.53 24.99 32.33
CA LEU A 243 -27.93 24.21 33.49
C LEU A 243 -27.81 25.01 34.79
N ILE A 244 -28.82 24.86 35.65
CA ILE A 244 -28.83 25.33 37.03
C ILE A 244 -29.19 24.15 37.94
N VAL A 245 -28.31 23.84 38.89
CA VAL A 245 -28.59 22.86 39.94
C VAL A 245 -29.06 23.62 41.18
N SER A 246 -30.21 23.23 41.71
CA SER A 246 -30.85 23.83 42.89
C SER A 246 -30.99 22.77 43.97
N VAL A 247 -30.60 23.09 45.20
CA VAL A 247 -30.65 22.17 46.34
C VAL A 247 -31.26 22.89 47.53
N ALA A 248 -32.29 22.30 48.13
CA ALA A 248 -32.97 22.81 49.31
C ALA A 248 -32.66 21.93 50.52
N VAL A 249 -32.22 22.57 51.61
CA VAL A 249 -31.90 21.91 52.88
C VAL A 249 -32.67 22.58 54.02
N PRO A 250 -33.34 21.82 54.89
CA PRO A 250 -34.07 22.39 56.02
C PRO A 250 -33.12 22.96 57.07
N VAL A 251 -33.45 24.14 57.61
CA VAL A 251 -32.80 24.71 58.78
C VAL A 251 -33.56 24.21 60.01
N GLN A 252 -33.01 23.21 60.69
CA GLN A 252 -33.68 22.55 61.82
C GLN A 252 -32.99 22.81 63.15
N ARG A 253 -33.77 22.92 64.23
CA ARG A 253 -33.29 22.99 65.61
C ARG A 253 -34.21 22.15 66.51
N PHE A 254 -33.64 21.27 67.33
CA PHE A 254 -34.41 20.39 68.23
C PHE A 254 -35.61 19.67 67.55
N ARG A 255 -35.44 19.22 66.30
CA ARG A 255 -36.45 18.58 65.43
C ARG A 255 -37.58 19.49 64.91
N ALA A 256 -37.54 20.79 65.13
CA ALA A 256 -38.42 21.76 64.47
C ALA A 256 -37.73 22.36 63.23
N VAL A 257 -38.46 22.49 62.12
CA VAL A 257 -38.00 23.18 60.90
C VAL A 257 -38.28 24.66 61.06
N LEU A 258 -37.23 25.49 61.12
CA LEU A 258 -37.34 26.95 61.29
C LEU A 258 -37.42 27.69 59.95
N GLY A 259 -37.01 27.03 58.86
CA GLY A 259 -36.97 27.59 57.52
C GLY A 259 -36.18 26.68 56.56
N VAL A 260 -35.92 27.17 55.35
CA VAL A 260 -35.21 26.41 54.31
C VAL A 260 -34.11 27.23 53.67
N LEU A 261 -32.94 26.61 53.52
CA LEU A 261 -31.83 27.14 52.74
C LEU A 261 -31.84 26.53 51.34
N LEU A 262 -32.06 27.35 50.32
CA LEU A 262 -31.96 26.99 48.92
C LEU A 262 -30.63 27.48 48.34
N LEU A 263 -29.77 26.55 47.94
CA LEU A 263 -28.53 26.82 47.22
C LEU A 263 -28.73 26.55 45.73
N SER A 264 -28.29 27.47 44.87
CA SER A 264 -28.29 27.28 43.42
C SER A 264 -26.94 27.64 42.79
N THR A 265 -26.52 26.89 41.77
CA THR A 265 -25.34 27.24 40.95
C THR A 265 -25.60 28.47 40.10
N GLN A 266 -24.54 29.09 39.57
CA GLN A 266 -24.69 30.05 38.49
C GLN A 266 -25.07 29.31 37.20
N ALA A 267 -25.82 29.98 36.34
CA ALA A 267 -26.16 29.44 35.04
C ALA A 267 -24.88 29.23 34.20
N GLY A 268 -24.73 28.04 33.62
CA GLY A 268 -23.66 27.73 32.67
C GLY A 268 -22.33 27.29 33.30
N ASP A 269 -22.25 27.12 34.62
CA ASP A 269 -21.02 26.65 35.28
C ASP A 269 -20.62 25.24 34.84
N ILE A 270 -21.59 24.31 34.77
CA ILE A 270 -21.36 22.94 34.29
C ILE A 270 -21.07 22.95 32.78
N ASP A 271 -21.77 23.78 32.01
CA ASP A 271 -21.62 23.85 30.57
C ASP A 271 -20.21 24.35 30.16
N LYS A 272 -19.61 25.28 30.92
CA LYS A 272 -18.21 25.72 30.72
C LYS A 272 -17.20 24.58 30.91
N ILE A 273 -17.40 23.74 31.92
CA ILE A 273 -16.53 22.58 32.19
C ILE A 273 -16.64 21.58 31.03
N VAL A 274 -17.86 21.24 30.62
CA VAL A 274 -18.13 20.35 29.49
C VAL A 274 -17.56 20.90 28.18
N HIS A 275 -17.66 22.22 27.95
CA HIS A 275 -17.09 22.86 26.77
C HIS A 275 -15.56 22.77 26.73
N ALA A 276 -14.89 23.00 27.86
CA ALA A 276 -13.43 22.87 27.95
C ALA A 276 -12.97 21.43 27.67
N GLU A 277 -13.68 20.43 28.18
CA GLU A 277 -13.39 19.02 27.95
C GLU A 277 -13.61 18.63 26.48
N ARG A 278 -14.73 19.04 25.88
CA ARG A 278 -15.00 18.81 24.44
C ARG A 278 -13.94 19.46 23.56
N LEU A 279 -13.45 20.65 23.91
CA LEU A 279 -12.37 21.29 23.17
C LEU A 279 -11.07 20.46 23.24
N ALA A 280 -10.78 19.83 24.39
CA ALA A 280 -9.65 18.92 24.51
C ALA A 280 -9.81 17.69 23.59
N ILE A 281 -11.01 17.08 23.56
CA ILE A 281 -11.32 15.97 22.64
C ILE A 281 -11.14 16.42 21.18
N MET A 282 -11.64 17.60 20.81
CA MET A 282 -11.50 18.14 19.45
C MET A 282 -10.05 18.42 19.06
N ARG A 283 -9.19 18.85 20.00
CA ARG A 283 -7.75 19.02 19.75
C ARG A 283 -7.07 17.69 19.48
N VAL A 284 -7.34 16.67 20.30
CA VAL A 284 -6.82 15.31 20.10
C VAL A 284 -7.31 14.74 18.76
N PHE A 285 -8.59 14.93 18.44
CA PHE A 285 -9.17 14.55 17.14
C PHE A 285 -8.47 15.25 15.97
N GLY A 286 -8.21 16.55 16.07
CA GLY A 286 -7.51 17.31 15.04
C GLY A 286 -6.11 16.76 14.78
N ILE A 287 -5.36 16.47 15.84
CA ILE A 287 -4.03 15.85 15.73
C ILE A 287 -4.12 14.44 15.12
N ALA A 288 -5.03 13.60 15.62
CA ALA A 288 -5.22 12.23 15.11
C ALA A 288 -5.62 12.22 13.63
N THR A 289 -6.51 13.13 13.22
CA THR A 289 -6.92 13.29 11.83
C THR A 289 -5.75 13.74 10.96
N LEU A 290 -4.95 14.70 11.42
CA LEU A 290 -3.76 15.15 10.71
C LEU A 290 -2.76 14.00 10.50
N VAL A 291 -2.47 13.22 11.55
CA VAL A 291 -1.58 12.05 11.46
C VAL A 291 -2.14 11.02 10.47
N ASN A 292 -3.44 10.73 10.53
CA ASN A 292 -4.10 9.80 9.61
C ASN A 292 -4.03 10.27 8.14
N ILE A 293 -4.21 11.57 7.89
CA ILE A 293 -4.07 12.14 6.53
C ILE A 293 -2.64 11.97 6.02
N VAL A 294 -1.64 12.33 6.83
CA VAL A 294 -0.22 12.21 6.46
C VAL A 294 0.15 10.75 6.19
N LEU A 295 -0.21 9.83 7.09
CA LEU A 295 0.06 8.40 6.93
C LEU A 295 -0.61 7.82 5.68
N SER A 296 -1.87 8.19 5.41
CA SER A 296 -2.61 7.75 4.22
C SER A 296 -1.93 8.19 2.93
N LEU A 297 -1.40 9.42 2.90
CA LEU A 297 -0.70 9.96 1.74
C LEU A 297 0.69 9.33 1.55
N LEU A 298 1.40 9.04 2.64
CA LEU A 298 2.66 8.28 2.60
C LEU A 298 2.46 6.87 2.06
N LEU A 299 1.45 6.13 2.55
CA LEU A 299 1.11 4.80 2.05
C LEU A 299 0.73 4.83 0.57
N SER A 300 -0.08 5.80 0.16
CA SER A 300 -0.50 5.92 -1.24
C SER A 300 0.67 6.23 -2.19
N SER A 301 1.58 7.11 -1.78
CA SER A 301 2.74 7.47 -2.61
C SER A 301 3.80 6.37 -2.64
N THR A 302 4.01 5.67 -1.52
CA THR A 302 5.08 4.67 -1.38
C THR A 302 4.70 3.30 -1.91
N ILE A 303 3.42 2.91 -1.85
CA ILE A 303 2.94 1.56 -2.21
C ILE A 303 1.98 1.61 -3.39
N ALA A 304 0.86 2.35 -3.24
CA ALA A 304 -0.24 2.27 -4.20
C ALA A 304 0.13 2.83 -5.59
N THR A 305 0.90 3.91 -5.62
CA THR A 305 1.24 4.59 -6.88
C THR A 305 2.21 3.77 -7.75
N PRO A 306 3.35 3.24 -7.23
CA PRO A 306 4.21 2.33 -7.99
C PRO A 306 3.48 1.09 -8.49
N LEU A 307 2.67 0.44 -7.64
CA LEU A 307 1.91 -0.76 -8.00
C LEU A 307 0.93 -0.49 -9.15
N ARG A 308 0.23 0.65 -9.11
CA ARG A 308 -0.65 1.07 -10.20
C ARG A 308 0.10 1.31 -11.51
N ARG A 309 1.32 1.88 -11.46
CA ARG A 309 2.16 2.10 -12.65
C ARG A 309 2.62 0.78 -13.26
N LEU A 310 3.07 -0.17 -12.44
CA LEU A 310 3.43 -1.52 -12.89
C LEU A 310 2.24 -2.24 -13.52
N SER A 311 1.08 -2.23 -12.85
CA SER A 311 -0.16 -2.83 -13.37
C SER A 311 -0.58 -2.20 -14.70
N ALA A 312 -0.54 -0.87 -14.81
CA ALA A 312 -0.86 -0.18 -16.06
C ALA A 312 0.13 -0.53 -17.18
N ALA A 313 1.42 -0.65 -16.87
CA ALA A 313 2.44 -1.07 -17.84
C ALA A 313 2.20 -2.51 -18.31
N ALA A 314 1.94 -3.44 -17.39
CA ALA A 314 1.62 -4.83 -17.73
C ALA A 314 0.36 -4.94 -18.63
N ILE A 315 -0.67 -4.15 -18.36
CA ILE A 315 -1.88 -4.10 -19.21
C ILE A 315 -1.55 -3.56 -20.61
N ARG A 316 -0.64 -2.57 -20.71
CA ARG A 316 -0.17 -2.05 -22.00
C ARG A 316 0.64 -3.08 -22.76
N VAL A 317 1.59 -3.79 -22.11
CA VAL A 317 2.33 -4.90 -22.73
C VAL A 317 1.38 -5.97 -23.27
N ARG A 318 0.33 -6.34 -22.50
CA ARG A 318 -0.67 -7.32 -22.95
C ARG A 318 -1.49 -6.86 -24.16
N ARG A 319 -1.77 -5.56 -24.30
CA ARG A 319 -2.64 -5.01 -25.36
C ARG A 319 -1.86 -4.47 -26.56
N GLY A 320 -0.61 -4.04 -26.35
CA GLY A 320 0.24 -3.38 -27.32
C GLY A 320 1.00 -4.42 -28.13
N ALA A 321 0.55 -4.67 -29.35
CA ALA A 321 1.21 -5.59 -30.27
C ALA A 321 2.33 -4.96 -31.13
N ARG A 322 2.46 -3.61 -31.13
CA ARG A 322 3.29 -2.89 -32.12
C ARG A 322 4.39 -1.99 -31.55
N THR A 323 4.38 -1.70 -30.25
CA THR A 323 5.40 -0.86 -29.63
C THR A 323 5.87 -1.55 -28.35
N ARG A 324 7.19 -1.71 -28.24
CA ARG A 324 7.80 -2.21 -27.00
C ARG A 324 7.52 -1.21 -25.88
N GLU A 325 6.70 -1.62 -24.92
CA GLU A 325 6.37 -0.83 -23.76
C GLU A 325 7.36 -1.17 -22.64
N GLU A 326 8.06 -0.16 -22.14
CA GLU A 326 9.01 -0.34 -21.05
C GLU A 326 8.27 -0.45 -19.71
N ILE A 327 8.58 -1.52 -18.97
CA ILE A 327 8.16 -1.64 -17.58
C ILE A 327 8.92 -0.59 -16.76
N PRO A 328 8.24 0.24 -15.94
CA PRO A 328 8.89 1.23 -15.08
C PRO A 328 9.94 0.59 -14.17
N ASP A 329 11.11 1.21 -14.06
CA ASP A 329 12.20 0.71 -13.22
C ASP A 329 12.10 1.18 -11.78
N PHE A 330 12.01 0.20 -10.88
CA PHE A 330 12.05 0.39 -9.44
C PHE A 330 13.18 -0.40 -8.79
N SER A 331 14.20 -0.83 -9.55
CA SER A 331 15.39 -1.54 -9.08
C SER A 331 16.14 -0.85 -7.93
N ALA A 332 16.10 0.49 -7.89
CA ALA A 332 16.68 1.28 -6.79
C ALA A 332 15.96 1.05 -5.44
N ARG A 333 14.77 0.46 -5.44
CA ARG A 333 14.04 0.09 -4.22
C ARG A 333 14.49 -1.31 -3.79
N GLN A 334 14.86 -1.45 -2.51
CA GLN A 334 15.20 -2.73 -1.90
C GLN A 334 13.98 -3.33 -1.17
N ASP A 335 12.81 -3.30 -1.81
CA ASP A 335 11.55 -3.83 -1.29
C ASP A 335 10.90 -4.79 -2.30
N GLU A 336 9.77 -5.42 -1.91
CA GLU A 336 9.04 -6.37 -2.76
C GLU A 336 8.55 -5.73 -4.06
N ILE A 337 8.33 -4.41 -4.07
CA ILE A 337 7.93 -3.66 -5.26
C ILE A 337 9.10 -3.55 -6.24
N GLY A 338 10.33 -3.33 -5.75
CA GLY A 338 11.55 -3.38 -6.54
C GLY A 338 11.77 -4.75 -7.17
N ASN A 339 11.70 -5.82 -6.38
CA ASN A 339 11.84 -7.19 -6.88
C ASN A 339 10.76 -7.53 -7.92
N LEU A 340 9.52 -7.12 -7.71
CA LEU A 340 8.43 -7.31 -8.67
C LEU A 340 8.68 -6.55 -9.99
N SER A 341 9.23 -5.33 -9.92
CA SER A 341 9.58 -4.54 -11.12
C SER A 341 10.66 -5.23 -11.95
N ILE A 342 11.69 -5.79 -11.30
CA ILE A 342 12.76 -6.54 -11.95
C ILE A 342 12.20 -7.80 -12.63
N ALA A 343 11.47 -8.64 -11.87
CA ALA A 343 10.89 -9.87 -12.41
C ALA A 343 9.93 -9.61 -13.59
N LEU A 344 9.09 -8.57 -13.48
CA LEU A 344 8.15 -8.21 -14.56
C LEU A 344 8.90 -7.71 -15.81
N ARG A 345 10.00 -6.97 -15.63
CA ARG A 345 10.86 -6.53 -16.74
C ARG A 345 11.52 -7.72 -17.42
N GLU A 346 12.18 -8.60 -16.66
CA GLU A 346 12.85 -9.79 -17.20
C GLU A 346 11.88 -10.67 -18.00
N MET A 347 10.69 -10.95 -17.46
CA MET A 347 9.64 -11.69 -18.16
C MET A 347 9.20 -10.99 -19.45
N THR A 348 9.06 -9.66 -19.42
CA THR A 348 8.64 -8.88 -20.59
C THR A 348 9.72 -8.85 -21.67
N THR A 349 10.98 -8.70 -21.29
CA THR A 349 12.13 -8.77 -22.21
C THR A 349 12.22 -10.16 -22.85
N ALA A 350 12.17 -11.23 -22.05
CA ALA A 350 12.18 -12.59 -22.56
C ALA A 350 11.01 -12.88 -23.53
N LEU A 351 9.84 -12.30 -23.26
CA LEU A 351 8.69 -12.38 -24.18
C LEU A 351 8.99 -11.69 -25.51
N TYR A 352 9.54 -10.47 -25.49
CA TYR A 352 9.88 -9.74 -26.71
C TYR A 352 10.97 -10.44 -27.51
N ASP A 353 12.03 -10.93 -26.86
CA ASP A 353 13.11 -11.68 -27.53
C ASP A 353 12.55 -12.94 -28.22
N ARG A 354 11.57 -13.61 -27.59
CA ARG A 354 10.89 -14.75 -28.20
C ARG A 354 10.01 -14.37 -29.39
N ILE A 355 9.29 -13.24 -29.32
CA ILE A 355 8.48 -12.74 -30.44
C ILE A 355 9.37 -12.40 -31.63
N ASP A 356 10.46 -11.65 -31.41
CA ASP A 356 11.43 -11.32 -32.45
C ASP A 356 12.01 -12.58 -33.11
N ALA A 357 12.36 -13.58 -32.30
CA ALA A 357 12.88 -14.85 -32.81
C ALA A 357 11.85 -15.59 -33.68
N ILE A 358 10.56 -15.52 -33.35
CA ILE A 358 9.46 -16.10 -34.14
C ILE A 358 9.24 -15.29 -35.43
N GLU A 359 9.27 -13.96 -35.38
CA GLU A 359 9.10 -13.11 -36.55
C GLU A 359 10.25 -13.29 -37.54
N SER A 360 11.50 -13.30 -37.07
CA SER A 360 12.67 -13.61 -37.90
C SER A 360 12.55 -14.99 -38.53
N PHE A 361 12.18 -16.01 -37.74
CA PHE A 361 11.98 -17.36 -38.25
C PHE A 361 10.93 -17.43 -39.36
N ALA A 362 9.78 -16.76 -39.18
CA ALA A 362 8.71 -16.74 -40.17
C ALA A 362 9.14 -16.03 -41.47
N ALA A 363 9.93 -14.95 -41.36
CA ALA A 363 10.50 -14.26 -42.50
C ALA A 363 11.46 -15.17 -43.28
N ASP A 364 12.39 -15.83 -42.58
CA ASP A 364 13.38 -16.73 -43.18
C ASP A 364 12.71 -17.92 -43.88
N VAL A 365 11.74 -18.56 -43.22
CA VAL A 365 10.93 -19.64 -43.81
C VAL A 365 10.21 -19.18 -45.08
N SER A 366 9.63 -17.97 -45.06
CA SER A 366 8.93 -17.42 -46.21
C SER A 366 9.87 -17.21 -47.40
N HIS A 367 11.09 -16.74 -47.16
CA HIS A 367 12.11 -16.58 -48.20
C HIS A 367 12.55 -17.94 -48.77
N GLU A 368 12.85 -18.91 -47.90
CA GLU A 368 13.34 -20.22 -48.32
C GLU A 368 12.29 -21.09 -49.01
N LEU A 369 10.99 -20.91 -48.72
CA LEU A 369 9.91 -21.54 -49.48
C LEU A 369 9.70 -20.86 -50.85
N LYS A 370 9.84 -19.54 -50.93
CA LYS A 370 9.58 -18.77 -52.17
C LYS A 370 10.59 -19.09 -53.28
N ASN A 371 11.83 -19.39 -52.92
CA ASN A 371 12.91 -19.72 -53.86
C ASN A 371 12.60 -20.97 -54.73
N PRO A 372 12.42 -22.18 -54.15
CA PRO A 372 12.10 -23.38 -54.92
C PRO A 372 10.72 -23.28 -55.59
N LEU A 373 9.74 -22.58 -54.99
CA LEU A 373 8.44 -22.38 -55.62
C LEU A 373 8.54 -21.53 -56.90
N THR A 374 9.41 -20.50 -56.90
CA THR A 374 9.65 -19.66 -58.07
C THR A 374 10.36 -20.46 -59.16
N SER A 375 11.38 -21.24 -58.80
CA SER A 375 12.10 -22.15 -59.71
C SER A 375 11.16 -23.20 -60.33
N LEU A 376 10.34 -23.86 -59.50
CA LEU A 376 9.31 -24.81 -59.94
C LEU A 376 8.35 -24.19 -60.94
N ARG A 377 7.81 -23.01 -60.62
CA ARG A 377 6.90 -22.30 -61.52
C ARG A 377 7.58 -22.00 -62.85
N SER A 378 8.80 -21.46 -62.84
CA SER A 378 9.55 -21.18 -64.06
C SER A 378 9.84 -22.44 -64.88
N ALA A 379 10.19 -23.56 -64.23
CA ALA A 379 10.44 -24.82 -64.90
C ALA A 379 9.17 -25.39 -65.54
N VAL A 380 8.05 -25.39 -64.80
CA VAL A 380 6.72 -25.85 -65.29
C VAL A 380 6.20 -24.98 -66.43
N GLU A 381 6.36 -23.66 -66.36
CA GLU A 381 5.96 -22.74 -67.43
C GLU A 381 6.83 -22.88 -68.69
N THR A 382 8.10 -23.27 -68.52
CA THR A 382 9.06 -23.44 -69.62
C THR A 382 8.98 -24.83 -70.26
N LEU A 383 8.55 -25.85 -69.51
CA LEU A 383 8.50 -27.24 -69.96
C LEU A 383 7.72 -27.44 -71.29
N PRO A 384 6.54 -26.81 -71.52
CA PRO A 384 5.83 -26.91 -72.80
C PRO A 384 6.57 -26.25 -73.98
N ARG A 385 7.47 -25.29 -73.70
CA ARG A 385 8.24 -24.54 -74.71
C ARG A 385 9.57 -25.22 -75.07
N ALA A 386 9.99 -26.24 -74.33
CA ALA A 386 11.24 -26.96 -74.57
C ALA A 386 11.14 -27.86 -75.81
N LYS A 387 12.00 -27.61 -76.81
CA LYS A 387 11.95 -28.29 -78.12
C LYS A 387 12.74 -29.60 -78.19
N THR A 388 13.74 -29.76 -77.34
CA THR A 388 14.63 -30.94 -77.30
C THR A 388 14.29 -31.82 -76.10
N GLU A 389 14.36 -33.15 -76.24
CA GLU A 389 14.16 -34.09 -75.13
C GLU A 389 15.14 -33.85 -73.97
N GLU A 390 16.39 -33.51 -74.24
CA GLU A 390 17.39 -33.17 -73.21
C GLU A 390 16.97 -31.97 -72.34
N SER A 391 16.33 -30.95 -72.93
CA SER A 391 15.86 -29.77 -72.19
C SER A 391 14.62 -30.09 -71.35
N LYS A 392 13.72 -30.95 -71.87
CA LYS A 392 12.56 -31.44 -71.10
C LYS A 392 13.01 -32.28 -69.91
N GLN A 393 13.99 -33.14 -70.12
CA GLN A 393 14.56 -33.97 -69.07
C GLN A 393 15.22 -33.12 -67.99
N ARG A 394 16.04 -32.13 -68.36
CA ARG A 394 16.61 -31.16 -67.41
C ARG A 394 15.55 -30.39 -66.62
N LEU A 395 14.51 -29.87 -67.27
CA LEU A 395 13.42 -29.15 -66.58
C LEU A 395 12.64 -30.07 -65.64
N THR A 396 12.41 -31.32 -66.04
CA THR A 396 11.76 -32.34 -65.19
C THR A 396 12.63 -32.70 -63.99
N GLU A 397 13.94 -32.81 -64.17
CA GLU A 397 14.90 -33.00 -63.08
C GLU A 397 14.88 -31.84 -62.09
N ILE A 398 14.86 -30.59 -62.57
CA ILE A 398 14.72 -29.39 -61.72
C ILE A 398 13.42 -29.46 -60.90
N ILE A 399 12.30 -29.84 -61.53
CA ILE A 399 11.02 -29.97 -60.83
C ILE A 399 11.09 -31.03 -59.72
N PHE A 400 11.55 -32.24 -60.02
CA PHE A 400 11.65 -33.29 -59.00
C PHE A 400 12.65 -32.93 -57.89
N HIS A 401 13.73 -32.25 -58.25
CA HIS A 401 14.71 -31.76 -57.30
C HIS A 401 14.09 -30.75 -56.32
N ASP A 402 13.39 -29.74 -56.82
CA ASP A 402 12.82 -28.68 -55.98
C ASP A 402 11.61 -29.16 -55.16
N VAL A 403 10.83 -30.12 -55.66
CA VAL A 403 9.78 -30.80 -54.86
C VAL A 403 10.39 -31.54 -53.69
N ARG A 404 11.45 -32.34 -53.91
CA ARG A 404 12.15 -33.04 -52.83
C ARG A 404 12.77 -32.05 -51.83
N ARG A 405 13.27 -30.91 -52.31
CA ARG A 405 13.79 -29.85 -51.43
C ARG A 405 12.69 -29.27 -50.54
N LEU A 406 11.51 -28.95 -51.10
CA LEU A 406 10.37 -28.45 -50.34
C LEU A 406 9.90 -29.45 -49.27
N ASP A 407 9.80 -30.73 -49.62
CA ASP A 407 9.37 -31.79 -48.69
C ASP A 407 10.30 -31.91 -47.47
N ARG A 408 11.62 -31.86 -47.70
CA ARG A 408 12.62 -31.82 -46.62
C ARG A 408 12.51 -30.54 -45.80
N LEU A 409 12.41 -29.37 -46.44
CA LEU A 409 12.32 -28.09 -45.74
C LEU A 409 11.08 -28.04 -44.82
N ILE A 410 9.93 -28.51 -45.31
CA ILE A 410 8.69 -28.58 -44.53
C ILE A 410 8.85 -29.54 -43.35
N SER A 411 9.46 -30.71 -43.58
CA SER A 411 9.73 -31.69 -42.52
C SER A 411 10.63 -31.10 -41.43
N ASP A 412 11.74 -30.46 -41.81
CA ASP A 412 12.67 -29.83 -40.88
C ASP A 412 12.03 -28.68 -40.09
N ILE A 413 11.19 -27.87 -40.74
CA ILE A 413 10.43 -26.79 -40.07
C ILE A 413 9.42 -27.37 -39.08
N SER A 414 8.70 -28.43 -39.47
CA SER A 414 7.75 -29.12 -38.61
C SER A 414 8.45 -29.69 -37.37
N ASP A 415 9.61 -30.32 -37.55
CA ASP A 415 10.40 -30.89 -36.46
C ASP A 415 10.98 -29.81 -35.55
N ALA A 416 11.47 -28.70 -36.12
CA ALA A 416 11.96 -27.56 -35.35
C ALA A 416 10.85 -26.91 -34.50
N SER A 417 9.66 -26.72 -35.07
CA SER A 417 8.50 -26.14 -34.38
C SER A 417 7.99 -27.04 -33.25
N ARG A 418 8.06 -28.37 -33.45
CA ARG A 418 7.61 -29.36 -32.47
C ARG A 418 8.58 -29.54 -31.30
N LEU A 419 9.86 -29.20 -31.49
CA LEU A 419 10.94 -29.42 -30.52
C LEU A 419 10.65 -28.80 -29.14
N ASP A 420 10.28 -27.53 -29.08
CA ASP A 420 10.05 -26.81 -27.82
C ASP A 420 8.96 -27.47 -26.96
N ALA A 421 7.90 -27.96 -27.60
CA ALA A 421 6.78 -28.56 -26.91
C ALA A 421 7.07 -30.00 -26.45
N GLU A 422 8.01 -30.70 -27.09
CA GLU A 422 8.44 -32.04 -26.66
C GLU A 422 9.49 -31.98 -25.55
N LEU A 423 10.44 -31.05 -25.64
CA LEU A 423 11.41 -30.80 -24.56
C LEU A 423 10.75 -30.40 -23.24
N ALA A 424 9.58 -29.75 -23.30
CA ALA A 424 8.80 -29.38 -22.12
C ALA A 424 7.89 -30.50 -21.57
N ARG A 425 7.63 -31.56 -22.35
CA ARG A 425 6.69 -32.64 -21.99
C ARG A 425 7.36 -33.96 -21.66
N ALA A 426 8.56 -34.21 -22.17
CA ALA A 426 9.30 -35.42 -21.92
C ALA A 426 10.27 -35.21 -20.74
N ASP A 427 10.31 -36.18 -19.84
CA ASP A 427 11.24 -36.18 -18.72
C ASP A 427 12.62 -36.64 -19.22
N ALA A 428 13.66 -35.86 -18.91
CA ALA A 428 15.03 -36.26 -19.19
C ALA A 428 15.36 -37.56 -18.44
N SER A 429 15.80 -38.59 -19.16
CA SER A 429 16.13 -39.90 -18.59
C SER A 429 17.64 -40.15 -18.66
N PRO A 430 18.22 -40.95 -17.74
CA PRO A 430 19.62 -41.35 -17.84
C PRO A 430 19.90 -42.13 -19.13
N LEU A 431 20.80 -41.61 -19.95
CA LEU A 431 21.14 -42.11 -21.27
C LEU A 431 22.63 -42.46 -21.34
N ASP A 432 22.95 -43.70 -21.72
CA ASP A 432 24.33 -44.12 -22.00
C ASP A 432 24.74 -43.69 -23.42
N LEU A 433 25.62 -42.68 -23.50
CA LEU A 433 26.10 -42.17 -24.79
C LEU A 433 26.93 -43.20 -25.55
N ASP A 434 27.68 -44.10 -24.89
CA ASP A 434 28.49 -45.09 -25.62
C ASP A 434 27.57 -46.06 -26.40
N LEU A 435 26.46 -46.47 -25.78
CA LEU A 435 25.45 -47.32 -26.43
C LEU A 435 24.76 -46.59 -27.59
N LEU A 436 24.33 -45.34 -27.37
CA LEU A 436 23.68 -44.55 -28.42
C LEU A 436 24.62 -44.30 -29.61
N MET A 437 25.87 -43.88 -29.35
CA MET A 437 26.83 -43.58 -30.41
C MET A 437 27.16 -44.81 -31.24
N LYS A 438 27.36 -45.97 -30.60
CA LYS A 438 27.55 -47.26 -31.32
C LYS A 438 26.40 -47.54 -32.28
N GLY A 439 25.16 -47.47 -31.79
CA GLY A 439 23.97 -47.71 -32.61
C GLY A 439 23.89 -46.77 -33.81
N LEU A 440 24.10 -45.46 -33.60
CA LEU A 440 24.03 -44.46 -34.68
C LEU A 440 25.15 -44.59 -35.69
N VAL A 441 26.38 -44.88 -35.25
CA VAL A 441 27.52 -45.12 -36.15
C VAL A 441 27.32 -46.39 -36.97
N ASP A 442 26.81 -47.47 -36.36
CA ASP A 442 26.56 -48.72 -37.08
C ASP A 442 25.48 -48.57 -38.15
N ILE A 443 24.39 -47.84 -37.85
CA ILE A 443 23.38 -47.46 -38.86
C ILE A 443 24.04 -46.62 -39.96
N SER A 444 24.84 -45.62 -39.59
CA SER A 444 25.49 -44.73 -40.57
C SER A 444 26.47 -45.45 -41.49
N ARG A 445 27.14 -46.51 -41.02
CA ARG A 445 28.01 -47.37 -41.85
C ARG A 445 27.23 -48.16 -42.89
N GLN A 446 25.99 -48.56 -42.60
CA GLN A 446 25.14 -49.33 -43.51
C GLN A 446 24.57 -48.48 -44.65
N ILE A 447 24.43 -47.15 -44.42
CA ILE A 447 23.96 -46.19 -45.43
C ILE A 447 25.11 -45.87 -46.40
N SER A 448 25.59 -46.86 -47.16
CA SER A 448 26.57 -46.64 -48.22
C SER A 448 25.88 -46.22 -49.52
N THR A 449 26.12 -45.00 -49.98
CA THR A 449 25.63 -44.54 -51.29
C THR A 449 26.53 -45.11 -52.39
N LYS A 450 25.95 -45.58 -53.50
CA LYS A 450 26.69 -46.16 -54.65
C LYS A 450 27.75 -45.24 -55.30
N LYS A 451 27.90 -43.99 -54.83
CA LYS A 451 28.75 -42.95 -55.43
C LYS A 451 29.94 -42.48 -54.58
N LYS A 452 29.95 -42.67 -53.25
CA LYS A 452 31.06 -42.26 -52.36
C LYS A 452 31.27 -43.28 -51.25
N SER A 453 32.42 -43.96 -51.21
CA SER A 453 32.78 -44.87 -50.10
C SER A 453 33.38 -44.08 -48.95
N VAL A 454 32.66 -43.98 -47.83
CA VAL A 454 33.12 -43.24 -46.64
C VAL A 454 33.40 -44.21 -45.51
N THR A 455 34.58 -44.12 -44.89
CA THR A 455 34.94 -44.91 -43.71
C THR A 455 34.56 -44.16 -42.45
N ILE A 456 33.78 -44.78 -41.55
CA ILE A 456 33.36 -44.18 -40.28
C ILE A 456 33.98 -44.94 -39.10
N ASP A 457 34.94 -44.30 -38.45
CA ASP A 457 35.65 -44.82 -37.28
C ASP A 457 34.96 -44.33 -36.00
N TYR A 458 34.74 -45.23 -35.03
CA TYR A 458 34.22 -44.87 -33.70
C TYR A 458 35.28 -45.18 -32.66
N VAL A 459 35.68 -44.17 -31.90
CA VAL A 459 36.75 -44.24 -30.90
C VAL A 459 36.22 -43.78 -29.56
N VAL A 460 36.41 -44.61 -28.52
CA VAL A 460 36.05 -44.24 -27.15
C VAL A 460 37.32 -44.06 -26.34
N ASP A 461 37.56 -42.85 -25.85
CA ASP A 461 38.70 -42.55 -25.00
C ASP A 461 38.38 -42.95 -23.56
N ARG A 462 38.82 -44.15 -23.18
CA ARG A 462 38.73 -44.67 -21.82
C ARG A 462 40.10 -44.58 -21.17
N LYS A 463 40.23 -43.79 -20.10
CA LYS A 463 41.45 -43.82 -19.27
C LYS A 463 41.64 -45.24 -18.71
N ALA A 464 42.80 -45.83 -18.97
CA ALA A 464 43.15 -47.15 -18.47
C ALA A 464 42.98 -47.21 -16.94
N GLY A 465 42.10 -48.10 -16.46
CA GLY A 465 41.85 -48.33 -15.04
C GLY A 465 40.66 -47.60 -14.40
N ALA A 466 39.96 -46.70 -15.11
CA ALA A 466 38.78 -46.01 -14.60
C ALA A 466 37.47 -46.58 -15.19
N LYS A 467 36.46 -46.86 -14.34
CA LYS A 467 35.06 -47.05 -14.77
C LYS A 467 34.48 -45.70 -15.20
N THR A 468 34.89 -45.18 -16.34
CA THR A 468 34.27 -43.99 -16.93
C THR A 468 32.89 -44.35 -17.47
N SER A 469 31.85 -43.90 -16.76
CA SER A 469 30.47 -43.89 -17.24
C SER A 469 30.26 -42.71 -18.19
N PHE A 470 29.60 -42.94 -19.33
CA PHE A 470 29.23 -41.88 -20.30
C PHE A 470 27.74 -41.56 -20.23
N VAL A 471 27.18 -41.59 -19.02
CA VAL A 471 25.75 -41.32 -18.80
C VAL A 471 25.49 -39.82 -18.75
N VAL A 472 24.46 -39.36 -19.47
CA VAL A 472 23.93 -37.99 -19.43
C VAL A 472 22.42 -38.04 -19.18
N ASN A 473 21.84 -36.99 -18.60
CA ASN A 473 20.38 -36.88 -18.51
C ASN A 473 19.86 -36.18 -19.76
N GLY A 474 18.99 -36.84 -20.53
CA GLY A 474 18.46 -36.24 -21.74
C GLY A 474 17.48 -37.11 -22.51
N HIS A 475 17.17 -36.66 -23.71
CA HIS A 475 16.28 -37.35 -24.64
C HIS A 475 17.11 -38.08 -25.70
N ASP A 476 17.01 -39.41 -25.73
CA ASP A 476 17.73 -40.30 -26.65
C ASP A 476 17.53 -39.91 -28.12
N LEU A 477 16.30 -39.69 -28.54
CA LEU A 477 15.94 -39.32 -29.92
C LEU A 477 16.53 -37.97 -30.32
N ARG A 478 16.56 -36.98 -29.41
CA ARG A 478 17.04 -35.62 -29.71
C ARG A 478 18.55 -35.53 -29.71
N ILE A 479 19.22 -36.15 -28.75
CA ILE A 479 20.68 -36.26 -28.76
C ILE A 479 21.14 -37.07 -29.97
N GLY A 480 20.42 -38.14 -30.32
CA GLY A 480 20.69 -38.90 -31.53
C GLY A 480 20.54 -38.07 -32.81
N GLN A 481 19.53 -37.20 -32.87
CA GLN A 481 19.33 -36.27 -33.99
C GLN A 481 20.54 -35.34 -34.20
N ILE A 482 21.13 -34.79 -33.13
CA ILE A 482 22.36 -33.99 -33.23
C ILE A 482 23.44 -34.80 -33.94
N VAL A 483 23.71 -36.00 -33.46
CA VAL A 483 24.83 -36.80 -33.94
C VAL A 483 24.61 -37.29 -35.37
N THR A 484 23.39 -37.69 -35.72
CA THR A 484 23.02 -38.01 -37.11
C THR A 484 23.26 -36.81 -38.02
N ASN A 485 22.81 -35.61 -37.63
CA ASN A 485 23.03 -34.39 -38.41
C ASN A 485 24.52 -34.08 -38.59
N LEU A 486 25.34 -34.26 -37.55
CA LEU A 486 26.79 -34.04 -37.63
C LEU A 486 27.47 -35.06 -38.56
N ILE A 487 27.08 -36.34 -38.50
CA ILE A 487 27.62 -37.40 -39.37
C ILE A 487 27.19 -37.16 -40.82
N GLU A 488 25.94 -36.80 -41.08
CA GLU A 488 25.46 -36.49 -42.43
C GLU A 488 26.16 -35.26 -43.02
N ASN A 489 26.36 -34.21 -42.20
CA ASN A 489 27.18 -33.07 -42.59
C ASN A 489 28.61 -33.49 -42.93
N ALA A 490 29.28 -34.25 -42.08
CA ALA A 490 30.62 -34.77 -42.36
C ALA A 490 30.67 -35.57 -43.68
N ARG A 491 29.74 -36.51 -43.87
CA ARG A 491 29.64 -37.35 -45.09
C ARG A 491 29.49 -36.56 -46.39
N SER A 492 28.92 -35.38 -46.30
CA SER A 492 28.65 -34.55 -47.46
C SER A 492 29.82 -33.65 -47.87
N PHE A 493 30.81 -33.44 -47.00
CA PHE A 493 31.99 -32.61 -47.26
C PHE A 493 33.30 -33.41 -47.42
N VAL A 494 33.30 -34.70 -47.07
CA VAL A 494 34.46 -35.58 -47.28
C VAL A 494 34.77 -35.80 -48.77
N THR A 495 36.06 -36.02 -49.06
CA THR A 495 36.56 -36.28 -50.42
C THR A 495 36.05 -37.59 -51.02
N GLU A 496 35.86 -37.64 -52.34
CA GLU A 496 35.23 -38.80 -53.02
C GLU A 496 36.08 -40.07 -52.98
N GLU A 497 37.41 -39.94 -53.02
CA GLU A 497 38.35 -41.07 -53.09
C GLU A 497 38.83 -41.56 -51.71
N SER A 498 38.74 -40.72 -50.66
CA SER A 498 39.36 -41.02 -49.35
C SER A 498 38.54 -40.54 -48.14
N GLY A 499 37.22 -40.49 -48.26
CA GLY A 499 36.38 -39.94 -47.19
C GLY A 499 36.49 -40.70 -45.87
N ARG A 500 36.87 -39.99 -44.81
CA ARG A 500 37.00 -40.52 -43.44
C ARG A 500 36.26 -39.62 -42.47
N ILE A 501 35.48 -40.25 -41.59
CA ILE A 501 34.79 -39.60 -40.48
C ILE A 501 35.20 -40.32 -39.20
N THR A 502 35.62 -39.56 -38.20
CA THR A 502 35.96 -40.09 -36.89
C THR A 502 34.98 -39.54 -35.85
N VAL A 503 34.23 -40.43 -35.21
CA VAL A 503 33.38 -40.10 -34.06
C VAL A 503 34.13 -40.50 -32.80
N ARG A 504 34.53 -39.52 -31.98
CA ARG A 504 35.24 -39.74 -30.72
C ARG A 504 34.33 -39.42 -29.53
N LEU A 505 34.19 -40.36 -28.61
CA LEU A 505 33.53 -40.15 -27.31
C LEU A 505 34.60 -40.09 -26.21
N SER A 506 34.58 -39.03 -25.42
CA SER A 506 35.48 -38.82 -24.27
C SER A 506 34.75 -38.20 -23.09
N ARG A 507 35.33 -38.28 -21.89
CA ARG A 507 34.78 -37.65 -20.69
C ARG A 507 35.85 -36.79 -20.04
N HIS A 508 35.53 -35.52 -19.82
CA HIS A 508 36.37 -34.57 -19.12
C HIS A 508 35.62 -34.06 -17.89
N LYS A 509 36.05 -34.49 -16.70
CA LYS A 509 35.43 -34.15 -15.41
C LYS A 509 33.92 -34.46 -15.39
N ASP A 510 33.11 -33.42 -15.37
CA ASP A 510 31.66 -33.35 -15.29
C ASP A 510 30.98 -33.27 -16.66
N ARG A 511 31.72 -33.42 -17.76
CA ARG A 511 31.14 -33.35 -19.12
C ARG A 511 31.54 -34.54 -20.00
N CYS A 512 30.55 -35.07 -20.72
CA CYS A 512 30.74 -36.01 -21.81
C CYS A 512 30.91 -35.22 -23.11
N ILE A 513 31.95 -35.54 -23.87
CA ILE A 513 32.31 -34.84 -25.11
C ILE A 513 32.23 -35.83 -26.27
N VAL A 514 31.39 -35.50 -27.25
CA VAL A 514 31.29 -36.19 -28.54
C VAL A 514 31.91 -35.29 -29.60
N GLN A 515 32.92 -35.79 -30.30
CA GLN A 515 33.58 -35.10 -31.40
C GLN A 515 33.28 -35.85 -32.70
N VAL A 516 32.86 -35.12 -33.73
CA VAL A 516 32.71 -35.63 -35.10
C VAL A 516 33.71 -34.88 -35.96
N GLU A 517 34.72 -35.60 -36.45
CA GLU A 517 35.80 -35.08 -37.30
C GLU A 517 35.65 -35.64 -38.71
N ASP A 518 35.79 -34.78 -39.72
CA ASP A 518 35.88 -35.19 -41.12
C ASP A 518 37.25 -34.82 -41.72
N ASN A 519 37.55 -35.35 -42.90
CA ASN A 519 38.73 -34.99 -43.69
C ASN A 519 38.38 -34.16 -44.95
N GLY A 520 37.34 -33.32 -44.85
CA GLY A 520 36.93 -32.40 -45.89
C GLY A 520 37.81 -31.14 -45.98
N PRO A 521 37.36 -30.11 -46.72
CA PRO A 521 38.10 -28.85 -46.88
C PRO A 521 38.16 -27.99 -45.61
N GLY A 522 37.41 -28.36 -44.56
CA GLY A 522 37.21 -27.54 -43.37
C GLY A 522 36.21 -26.40 -43.59
N ILE A 523 36.18 -25.47 -42.63
CA ILE A 523 35.28 -24.32 -42.59
C ILE A 523 36.09 -23.03 -42.78
N GLN A 524 35.63 -22.10 -43.61
CA GLN A 524 36.31 -20.80 -43.75
C GLN A 524 36.29 -20.05 -42.41
N ALA A 525 37.39 -19.38 -42.05
CA ALA A 525 37.54 -18.77 -40.73
C ALA A 525 36.45 -17.73 -40.43
N GLU A 526 35.96 -17.03 -41.44
CA GLU A 526 34.88 -16.03 -41.33
C GLU A 526 33.50 -16.65 -41.08
N ASP A 527 33.32 -17.95 -41.35
CA ASP A 527 32.02 -18.61 -41.36
C ASP A 527 31.82 -19.60 -40.20
N ILE A 528 32.84 -19.83 -39.36
CA ILE A 528 32.79 -20.79 -38.23
C ILE A 528 31.61 -20.50 -37.28
N ASP A 529 31.30 -19.23 -37.02
CA ASP A 529 30.16 -18.87 -36.18
C ASP A 529 28.83 -18.87 -36.96
N ARG A 530 28.89 -18.56 -38.26
CA ARG A 530 27.73 -18.40 -39.15
C ARG A 530 27.11 -19.73 -39.57
N ILE A 531 27.86 -20.83 -39.57
CA ILE A 531 27.32 -22.17 -39.89
C ILE A 531 26.23 -22.65 -38.92
N PHE A 532 26.08 -22.01 -37.75
CA PHE A 532 24.98 -22.26 -36.82
C PHE A 532 23.78 -21.33 -37.04
N GLU A 533 23.87 -20.36 -37.94
CA GLU A 533 22.73 -19.54 -38.36
C GLU A 533 21.72 -20.39 -39.15
N ARG A 534 20.44 -20.02 -39.06
CA ARG A 534 19.37 -20.73 -39.76
C ARG A 534 19.50 -20.50 -41.26
N PHE A 535 19.27 -21.57 -42.04
CA PHE A 535 19.29 -21.54 -43.51
C PHE A 535 20.65 -21.17 -44.14
N TYR A 536 21.71 -21.10 -43.34
CA TYR A 536 23.06 -20.87 -43.84
C TYR A 536 23.62 -22.12 -44.55
N THR A 537 24.30 -21.92 -45.68
CA THR A 537 25.03 -22.98 -46.41
C THR A 537 26.15 -22.38 -47.27
N ASP A 538 27.38 -22.90 -47.16
CA ASP A 538 28.56 -22.48 -47.94
C ASP A 538 28.92 -23.47 -49.08
N ARG A 539 27.93 -24.24 -49.56
CA ARG A 539 28.18 -25.31 -50.54
C ARG A 539 28.19 -24.77 -51.98
N PRO A 540 29.19 -25.13 -52.82
CA PRO A 540 29.21 -24.77 -54.24
C PRO A 540 27.99 -25.30 -55.00
N ALA A 541 27.49 -24.52 -55.97
CA ALA A 541 26.27 -24.84 -56.74
C ALA A 541 26.34 -26.18 -57.51
N SER A 542 27.55 -26.68 -57.80
CA SER A 542 27.79 -27.91 -58.59
C SER A 542 27.63 -29.22 -57.83
N GLU A 543 27.70 -29.23 -56.48
CA GLU A 543 27.63 -30.47 -55.68
C GLU A 543 26.23 -30.76 -55.07
N GLY A 544 25.18 -30.18 -55.65
CA GLY A 544 23.79 -30.47 -55.25
C GLY A 544 23.24 -29.46 -54.25
N PHE A 545 23.11 -28.22 -54.70
CA PHE A 545 22.36 -27.16 -54.03
C PHE A 545 20.91 -27.63 -53.79
N GLY A 546 20.50 -27.86 -52.54
CA GLY A 546 19.14 -28.31 -52.17
C GLY A 546 19.02 -29.68 -51.49
N GLN A 547 20.13 -30.37 -51.20
CA GLN A 547 20.10 -31.58 -50.36
C GLN A 547 19.92 -31.29 -48.87
N ASN A 548 20.34 -30.10 -48.41
CA ASN A 548 20.33 -29.70 -47.01
C ASN A 548 19.56 -28.40 -46.83
N SER A 549 18.72 -28.33 -45.79
CA SER A 549 17.86 -27.18 -45.47
C SER A 549 18.60 -26.00 -44.80
N GLY A 550 19.84 -26.22 -44.32
CA GLY A 550 20.56 -25.23 -43.51
C GLY A 550 20.00 -25.07 -42.09
N LEU A 551 18.99 -25.86 -41.72
CA LEU A 551 18.41 -25.89 -40.37
C LEU A 551 19.10 -26.89 -39.43
N GLY A 552 19.75 -27.93 -39.96
CA GLY A 552 20.28 -29.04 -39.16
C GLY A 552 21.25 -28.61 -38.05
N LEU A 553 22.22 -27.74 -38.34
CA LEU A 553 23.20 -27.29 -37.34
C LEU A 553 22.60 -26.33 -36.30
N SER A 554 21.73 -25.41 -36.71
CA SER A 554 21.04 -24.49 -35.80
C SER A 554 20.11 -25.24 -34.84
N ILE A 555 19.34 -26.21 -35.33
CA ILE A 555 18.52 -27.12 -34.51
C ILE A 555 19.42 -27.93 -33.57
N SER A 556 20.53 -28.47 -34.07
CA SER A 556 21.44 -29.27 -33.25
C SER A 556 22.04 -28.47 -32.09
N ARG A 557 22.35 -27.19 -32.32
CA ARG A 557 22.81 -26.27 -31.27
C ARG A 557 21.71 -25.99 -30.25
N GLN A 558 20.47 -25.74 -30.69
CA GLN A 558 19.33 -25.54 -29.80
C GLN A 558 19.05 -26.78 -28.93
N ILE A 559 19.10 -27.98 -29.52
CA ILE A 559 18.95 -29.24 -28.76
C ILE A 559 20.09 -29.36 -27.73
N ALA A 560 21.34 -29.06 -28.10
CA ALA A 560 22.46 -29.14 -27.18
C ALA A 560 22.29 -28.18 -26.00
N GLU A 561 21.94 -26.92 -26.26
CA GLU A 561 21.71 -25.88 -25.25
C GLU A 561 20.54 -26.24 -24.31
N ALA A 562 19.45 -26.80 -24.85
CA ALA A 562 18.32 -27.28 -24.05
C ALA A 562 18.68 -28.43 -23.08
N HIS A 563 19.75 -29.17 -23.37
CA HIS A 563 20.29 -30.22 -22.49
C HIS A 563 21.42 -29.70 -21.56
N GLY A 564 21.56 -28.38 -21.39
CA GLY A 564 22.65 -27.77 -20.61
C GLY A 564 24.03 -27.91 -21.27
N GLY A 565 24.04 -28.28 -22.55
CA GLY A 565 25.21 -28.56 -23.35
C GLY A 565 25.70 -27.37 -24.19
N SER A 566 26.69 -27.64 -25.04
CA SER A 566 27.13 -26.72 -26.09
C SER A 566 27.57 -27.48 -27.32
N LEU A 567 27.35 -26.92 -28.50
CA LEU A 567 27.85 -27.42 -29.78
C LEU A 567 28.79 -26.37 -30.39
N ARG A 568 30.02 -26.78 -30.74
CA ARG A 568 31.04 -25.90 -31.33
C ARG A 568 31.63 -26.52 -32.59
N ALA A 569 32.17 -25.68 -33.47
CA ALA A 569 32.89 -26.10 -34.66
C ALA A 569 34.30 -25.50 -34.65
N GLU A 570 35.27 -26.30 -35.08
CA GLU A 570 36.68 -25.93 -35.21
C GLU A 570 37.26 -26.61 -36.46
N ASN A 571 38.35 -26.07 -37.01
CA ASN A 571 39.08 -26.77 -38.06
C ASN A 571 40.12 -27.72 -37.48
N VAL A 572 40.27 -28.89 -38.09
CA VAL A 572 41.39 -29.79 -37.85
C VAL A 572 42.57 -29.30 -38.68
N VAL A 573 43.71 -29.09 -38.05
CA VAL A 573 44.95 -28.69 -38.71
C VAL A 573 45.95 -29.84 -38.69
N ASP A 574 46.67 -30.02 -39.80
CA ASP A 574 47.72 -31.02 -39.91
C ASP A 574 49.04 -30.54 -39.26
N LYS A 575 50.08 -31.39 -39.33
CA LYS A 575 51.42 -31.09 -38.77
C LYS A 575 52.11 -29.87 -39.42
N TYR A 576 51.62 -29.42 -40.57
CA TYR A 576 52.17 -28.31 -41.34
C TYR A 576 51.29 -27.04 -41.22
N GLY A 577 50.24 -27.08 -40.40
CA GLY A 577 49.32 -25.97 -40.17
C GLY A 577 48.27 -25.79 -41.28
N VAL A 578 48.13 -26.77 -42.18
CA VAL A 578 47.11 -26.75 -43.24
C VAL A 578 45.81 -27.35 -42.72
N ILE A 579 44.68 -26.74 -43.07
CA ILE A 579 43.35 -27.25 -42.72
C ILE A 579 43.15 -28.61 -43.40
N SER A 580 42.89 -29.64 -42.59
CA SER A 580 42.74 -31.02 -43.04
C SER A 580 41.34 -31.58 -42.76
N GLY A 581 40.38 -30.73 -42.38
CA GLY A 581 39.00 -31.12 -42.07
C GLY A 581 38.30 -30.20 -41.08
N ALA A 582 37.03 -30.50 -40.79
CA ALA A 582 36.28 -29.86 -39.71
C ALA A 582 36.07 -30.80 -38.51
N ARG A 583 35.94 -30.22 -37.32
CA ARG A 583 35.61 -30.89 -36.06
C ARG A 583 34.41 -30.21 -35.41
N PHE A 584 33.34 -30.97 -35.23
CA PHE A 584 32.21 -30.57 -34.40
C PHE A 584 32.31 -31.19 -33.02
N THR A 585 32.21 -30.38 -31.97
CA THR A 585 32.31 -30.82 -30.58
C THR A 585 31.01 -30.56 -29.84
N LEU A 586 30.29 -31.63 -29.50
CA LEU A 586 29.13 -31.62 -28.62
C LEU A 586 29.59 -31.92 -27.19
N SER A 587 29.26 -31.02 -26.25
CA SER A 587 29.63 -31.14 -24.84
C SER A 587 28.39 -31.14 -23.96
N LEU A 588 28.09 -32.26 -23.30
CA LEU A 588 26.90 -32.45 -22.45
C LEU A 588 27.32 -32.66 -20.99
N PRO A 589 26.55 -32.17 -20.01
CA PRO A 589 26.79 -32.45 -18.60
C PRO A 589 26.62 -33.95 -18.32
N ALA A 590 27.63 -34.56 -17.72
CA ALA A 590 27.57 -35.95 -17.27
C ALA A 590 26.61 -36.06 -16.09
N ALA A 591 25.78 -37.11 -16.07
CA ALA A 591 24.96 -37.41 -14.91
C ALA A 591 25.86 -37.70 -13.70
N GLU A 592 25.52 -37.12 -12.55
CA GLU A 592 26.21 -37.43 -11.30
C GLU A 592 26.14 -38.94 -11.07
N THR A 593 27.30 -39.56 -10.97
CA THR A 593 27.40 -40.98 -10.65
C THR A 593 27.12 -41.06 -9.15
N HIS A 594 25.84 -41.12 -8.76
CA HIS A 594 25.50 -41.51 -7.40
C HIS A 594 25.98 -42.96 -7.22
N GLU A 595 27.17 -43.12 -6.65
CA GLU A 595 27.54 -44.36 -5.98
C GLU A 595 26.44 -44.61 -4.93
N ARG A 596 25.60 -45.61 -5.20
CA ARG A 596 24.71 -46.19 -4.21
C ARG A 596 25.50 -47.14 -3.33
#